data_AF-A0AA38GFT6-F1
#
_entry.id   AF-A0AA38GFT6-F1
#
_cell.length_a   1.000
_cell.length_b   1.000
_cell.length_c   1.000
_cell.angle_alpha   90.00
_cell.angle_beta   90.00
_cell.angle_gamma   90.00
#
_symmetry.space_group_name_H-M   'P 1'
#
loop_
_entity.id
_entity.type
_entity.pdbx_description
1 polymer ?
#
loop_
_entity_poly.entity_id
_entity_poly.type
_entity_poly.pdbx_seq_one_letter_code
_entity_poly.pdbx_strand_id
1 'polypeptide(L)'
;MAKNKRGEIFRKQVMMPCNNVVRDVFLLLLAMTGIGLALSGILNKATSSLNPLFPERVKHFVSPPQSDSKLPVVTAPSADPNDELGKILAKTANSNKTVILTALNWAWAEPNTMIDLFLESFRIGEGTEELLQNLLIVALDAKTYNRCLEIHHHCYSLKTRGVDYSGEKFYMSDDYLKMMWTRLGFLGDVLRRGYNIIFSDTDIMWLRNPMGRLEPDADIQITSDKYNGDPFDMKNEANTGYMYVCSNERTIGFYRYWYLSRRLFPGKKEQDVLNILKLSQGFSRR
;
A
#
# COMPACT_ATOMS: atom_id res chain seq x y z
N MET A 1 -30.93 -6.68 -92.53
CA MET A 1 -31.05 -5.26 -92.93
C MET A 1 -31.76 -4.51 -91.82
N ALA A 2 -31.07 -3.55 -91.19
CA ALA A 2 -31.54 -2.52 -90.23
C ALA A 2 -30.50 -2.44 -89.11
N LYS A 3 -30.07 -1.29 -88.59
CA LYS A 3 -30.23 0.14 -88.87
C LYS A 3 -29.05 0.76 -88.10
N ASN A 4 -28.31 1.70 -88.69
CA ASN A 4 -27.32 2.46 -87.92
C ASN A 4 -27.50 3.95 -88.24
N LYS A 5 -28.01 4.70 -87.26
CA LYS A 5 -27.99 6.16 -87.26
C LYS A 5 -27.59 6.62 -85.86
N ARG A 6 -26.51 7.39 -85.84
CA ARG A 6 -25.95 8.13 -84.70
C ARG A 6 -26.94 9.17 -84.20
N GLY A 7 -26.91 9.40 -82.90
CA GLY A 7 -27.45 10.57 -82.21
C GLY A 7 -26.66 10.79 -80.92
N GLU A 8 -26.17 12.01 -80.74
CA GLU A 8 -25.08 12.41 -79.86
C GLU A 8 -25.39 12.37 -78.36
N ILE A 9 -24.36 12.05 -77.56
CA ILE A 9 -24.38 12.08 -76.10
C ILE A 9 -23.83 13.45 -75.65
N PHE A 10 -24.72 14.36 -75.22
CA PHE A 10 -24.33 15.52 -74.42
C PHE A 10 -24.44 15.16 -72.93
N ARG A 11 -23.31 14.85 -72.30
CA ARG A 11 -23.21 14.65 -70.85
C ARG A 11 -23.02 16.02 -70.19
N LYS A 12 -24.04 16.53 -69.50
CA LYS A 12 -23.89 17.67 -68.57
C LYS A 12 -22.85 17.29 -67.51
N GLN A 13 -21.70 17.96 -67.51
CA GLN A 13 -20.82 17.98 -66.34
C GLN A 13 -21.53 18.79 -65.25
N VAL A 14 -21.98 18.10 -64.20
CA VAL A 14 -22.33 18.74 -62.93
C VAL A 14 -21.01 19.01 -62.22
N MET A 15 -20.67 20.29 -62.08
CA MET A 15 -19.59 20.76 -61.22
C MET A 15 -19.95 20.38 -59.77
N MET A 16 -19.18 19.46 -59.17
CA MET A 16 -19.24 19.25 -57.72
C MET A 16 -18.69 20.49 -57.02
N PRO A 17 -19.33 21.00 -55.94
CA PRO A 17 -18.74 22.05 -55.14
C PRO A 17 -17.45 21.49 -54.52
N CYS A 18 -16.35 22.21 -54.70
CA CYS A 18 -15.10 21.94 -53.99
C CYS A 18 -15.38 22.17 -52.50
N ASN A 19 -15.67 21.09 -51.77
CA ASN A 19 -15.77 21.13 -50.32
C ASN A 19 -14.39 21.55 -49.80
N ASN A 20 -14.33 22.69 -49.12
CA ASN A 20 -13.10 23.15 -48.45
C ASN A 20 -12.85 22.26 -47.23
N VAL A 21 -12.35 21.05 -47.48
CA VAL A 21 -11.96 20.05 -46.47
C VAL A 21 -11.09 20.68 -45.39
N VAL A 22 -10.23 21.63 -45.75
CA VAL A 22 -9.38 22.38 -44.82
C VAL A 22 -10.21 23.23 -43.84
N ARG A 23 -11.27 23.91 -44.32
CA ARG A 23 -12.16 24.71 -43.46
C ARG A 23 -12.94 23.81 -42.52
N ASP A 24 -13.43 22.68 -43.01
CA ASP A 24 -14.26 21.77 -42.22
C ASP A 24 -13.43 21.03 -41.16
N VAL A 25 -12.18 20.66 -41.49
CA VAL A 25 -11.20 20.14 -40.52
C VAL A 25 -10.82 21.20 -39.49
N PHE A 26 -10.63 22.45 -39.89
CA PHE A 26 -10.32 23.54 -38.98
C PHE A 26 -11.47 23.83 -38.01
N LEU A 27 -12.71 23.81 -38.49
CA LEU A 27 -13.91 23.96 -37.65
C LEU A 27 -14.08 22.80 -36.66
N LEU A 28 -13.76 21.55 -37.07
CA LEU A 28 -13.74 20.39 -36.18
C LEU A 28 -12.67 20.52 -35.09
N LEU A 29 -11.46 20.99 -35.42
CA LEU A 29 -10.39 21.20 -34.43
C LEU A 29 -10.74 22.31 -33.42
N LEU A 30 -11.39 23.38 -33.87
CA LEU A 30 -11.91 24.44 -32.99
C LEU A 30 -13.04 23.95 -32.08
N ALA A 31 -13.94 23.09 -32.60
CA ALA A 31 -14.98 22.48 -31.79
C ALA A 31 -14.40 21.55 -30.72
N MET A 32 -13.43 20.71 -31.08
CA MET A 32 -12.79 19.77 -30.13
C MET A 32 -11.99 20.49 -29.04
N THR A 33 -11.30 21.59 -29.37
CA THR A 33 -10.61 22.43 -28.38
C THR A 33 -11.60 23.17 -27.47
N GLY A 34 -12.72 23.68 -28.03
CA GLY A 34 -13.80 24.27 -27.23
C GLY A 34 -14.44 23.29 -26.25
N ILE A 35 -14.71 22.05 -26.68
CA ILE A 35 -15.25 20.98 -25.83
C ILE A 35 -14.23 20.58 -24.75
N GLY A 36 -12.95 20.48 -25.09
CA GLY A 36 -11.89 20.18 -24.13
C GLY A 36 -11.76 21.25 -23.03
N LEU A 37 -11.83 22.53 -23.38
CA LEU A 37 -11.81 23.63 -22.43
C LEU A 37 -13.08 23.67 -21.56
N ALA A 38 -14.26 23.38 -22.13
CA ALA A 38 -15.50 23.28 -21.38
C ALA A 38 -15.48 22.11 -20.38
N LEU A 39 -14.99 20.94 -20.79
CA LEU A 39 -14.82 19.77 -19.92
C LEU A 39 -13.79 20.04 -18.81
N SER A 40 -12.67 20.69 -19.12
CA SER A 40 -11.69 21.12 -18.12
C SER A 40 -12.29 22.12 -17.11
N GLY A 41 -13.06 23.10 -17.58
CA GLY A 41 -13.76 24.04 -16.72
C GLY A 41 -14.81 23.39 -15.80
N ILE A 42 -15.54 22.38 -16.31
CA ILE A 42 -16.49 21.59 -15.53
C ILE A 42 -15.75 20.71 -14.51
N LEU A 43 -14.64 20.07 -14.90
CA LEU A 43 -13.83 19.24 -14.01
C LEU A 43 -13.18 20.07 -12.89
N ASN A 44 -12.70 21.28 -13.21
CA ASN A 44 -12.15 22.23 -12.24
C ASN A 44 -13.23 22.80 -11.30
N LYS A 45 -14.45 23.05 -11.79
CA LYS A 45 -15.60 23.40 -10.95
C LYS A 45 -16.05 22.24 -10.05
N ALA A 46 -16.02 21.00 -10.55
CA ALA A 46 -16.34 19.82 -9.77
C ALA A 46 -15.29 19.55 -8.68
N THR A 47 -14.00 19.70 -8.99
CA THR A 47 -12.90 19.55 -8.00
C THR A 47 -12.88 20.67 -6.97
N SER A 48 -13.17 21.91 -7.35
CA SER A 48 -13.32 23.02 -6.38
C SER A 48 -14.58 22.89 -5.52
N SER A 49 -15.67 22.31 -6.06
CA SER A 49 -16.88 21.95 -5.32
C SER A 49 -16.69 20.74 -4.38
N LEU A 50 -15.74 19.85 -4.68
CA LEU A 50 -15.37 18.71 -3.82
C LEU A 50 -14.37 19.10 -2.71
N ASN A 51 -13.75 20.28 -2.80
CA ASN A 51 -12.74 20.76 -1.84
C ASN A 51 -13.25 21.46 -0.55
N PRO A 52 -14.54 21.39 -0.16
CA PRO A 52 -14.92 21.56 1.24
C PRO A 52 -15.47 20.28 1.89
N LEU A 53 -15.41 19.11 1.22
CA LEU A 53 -15.90 17.83 1.75
C LEU A 53 -14.77 16.95 2.32
N PHE A 54 -13.83 17.55 3.04
CA PHE A 54 -13.14 16.86 4.14
C PHE A 54 -14.01 17.07 5.38
N PRO A 55 -14.91 16.13 5.73
CA PRO A 55 -15.87 16.43 6.77
C PRO A 55 -15.19 16.35 8.14
N GLU A 56 -15.60 17.25 9.04
CA GLU A 56 -15.47 17.20 10.50
C GLU A 56 -15.64 15.81 11.14
N ARG A 57 -16.20 14.84 10.40
CA ARG A 57 -16.35 13.43 10.77
C ARG A 57 -15.06 12.76 11.26
N VAL A 58 -13.88 13.21 10.83
CA VAL A 58 -12.60 12.69 11.35
C VAL A 58 -12.37 13.10 12.80
N LYS A 59 -12.74 14.32 13.20
CA LYS A 59 -12.61 14.80 14.59
C LYS A 59 -13.52 14.01 15.55
N HIS A 60 -14.69 13.58 15.08
CA HIS A 60 -15.62 12.79 15.90
C HIS A 60 -15.20 11.32 16.10
N PHE A 61 -14.32 10.77 15.25
CA PHE A 61 -13.80 9.41 15.43
C PHE A 61 -12.60 9.34 16.38
N VAL A 62 -11.92 10.47 16.63
CA VAL A 62 -10.74 10.55 17.51
C VAL A 62 -10.84 11.83 18.33
N SER A 63 -11.70 11.84 19.33
CA SER A 63 -11.46 12.70 20.49
C SER A 63 -10.41 11.99 21.36
N PRO A 64 -9.36 12.68 21.84
CA PRO A 64 -8.52 12.15 22.92
C PRO A 64 -9.44 11.84 24.12
N PRO A 65 -9.21 10.76 24.88
CA PRO A 65 -9.97 10.57 26.11
C PRO A 65 -9.72 11.79 27.01
N GLN A 66 -10.79 12.48 27.38
CA GLN A 66 -10.74 13.48 28.44
C GLN A 66 -10.22 12.78 29.70
N SER A 67 -9.16 13.34 30.29
CA SER A 67 -8.66 12.89 31.58
C SER A 67 -9.71 13.25 32.62
N ASP A 68 -10.47 12.26 33.09
CA ASP A 68 -10.98 12.19 34.46
C ASP A 68 -11.68 10.86 34.72
N SER A 69 -10.89 9.91 35.20
CA SER A 69 -11.21 8.95 36.27
C SER A 69 -10.15 7.85 36.25
N LYS A 70 -9.62 7.51 37.42
CA LYS A 70 -8.61 6.47 37.65
C LYS A 70 -8.88 5.24 36.77
N LEU A 71 -8.09 5.06 35.70
CA LEU A 71 -8.04 3.77 35.01
C LEU A 71 -7.45 2.75 35.97
N PRO A 72 -8.04 1.55 36.12
CA PRO A 72 -7.38 0.48 36.83
C PRO A 72 -6.08 0.19 36.10
N VAL A 73 -4.98 0.08 36.86
CA VAL A 73 -3.69 -0.40 36.38
C VAL A 73 -3.97 -1.68 35.59
N VAL A 74 -3.84 -1.61 34.26
CA VAL A 74 -3.93 -2.78 33.40
C VAL A 74 -2.68 -3.58 33.69
N THR A 75 -2.77 -4.45 34.69
CA THR A 75 -1.85 -5.58 34.85
C THR A 75 -1.81 -6.30 33.51
N ALA A 76 -0.60 -6.51 32.99
CA ALA A 76 -0.36 -7.27 31.77
C ALA A 76 -1.26 -8.52 31.76
N PRO A 77 -1.99 -8.81 30.67
CA PRO A 77 -2.78 -10.02 30.59
C PRO A 77 -1.85 -11.20 30.88
N SER A 78 -2.20 -12.00 31.89
CA SER A 78 -1.59 -13.30 32.09
C SER A 78 -1.57 -14.03 30.75
N ALA A 79 -0.39 -14.46 30.31
CA ALA A 79 -0.19 -15.07 29.00
C ALA A 79 -1.24 -16.18 28.77
N ASP A 80 -2.17 -15.94 27.84
CA ASP A 80 -3.11 -16.96 27.40
C ASP A 80 -2.27 -18.14 26.87
N PRO A 81 -2.39 -19.35 27.45
CA PRO A 81 -1.64 -20.51 27.00
C PRO A 81 -1.91 -20.87 25.53
N ASN A 82 -2.91 -20.28 24.88
CA ASN A 82 -3.20 -20.41 23.45
C ASN A 82 -2.76 -19.22 22.59
N ASP A 83 -2.06 -18.22 23.14
CA ASP A 83 -1.54 -17.07 22.39
C ASP A 83 -0.27 -17.45 21.59
N GLU A 84 -0.47 -18.18 20.50
CA GLU A 84 0.60 -18.60 19.59
C GLU A 84 1.42 -17.42 19.08
N LEU A 85 0.76 -16.29 18.79
CA LEU A 85 1.41 -15.08 18.32
C LEU A 85 2.31 -14.47 19.40
N GLY A 86 1.81 -14.33 20.63
CA GLY A 86 2.62 -13.84 21.75
C GLY A 86 3.86 -14.71 22.01
N LYS A 87 3.71 -16.05 21.92
CA LYS A 87 4.82 -16.99 22.10
C LYS A 87 5.89 -16.87 21.01
N ILE A 88 5.48 -16.79 19.72
CA ILE A 88 6.47 -16.69 18.64
C ILE A 88 7.15 -15.33 18.63
N LEU A 89 6.42 -14.23 18.90
CA LEU A 89 7.02 -12.90 19.02
C LEU A 89 8.06 -12.85 20.14
N ALA A 90 7.78 -13.45 21.30
CA ALA A 90 8.72 -13.50 22.41
C ALA A 90 10.00 -14.29 22.08
N LYS A 91 9.91 -15.32 21.23
CA LYS A 91 11.06 -16.11 20.78
C LYS A 91 11.87 -15.41 19.70
N THR A 92 11.21 -14.63 18.84
CA THR A 92 11.85 -13.99 17.69
C THR A 92 12.43 -12.61 18.04
N ALA A 93 11.83 -11.86 18.96
CA ALA A 93 12.26 -10.50 19.24
C ALA A 93 13.70 -10.40 19.76
N ASN A 94 14.42 -9.36 19.36
CA ASN A 94 15.72 -9.04 19.93
C ASN A 94 15.60 -8.42 21.35
N SER A 95 16.73 -8.09 21.96
CA SER A 95 16.80 -7.47 23.30
C SER A 95 16.00 -6.16 23.43
N ASN A 96 15.79 -5.43 22.33
CA ASN A 96 15.01 -4.19 22.27
C ASN A 96 13.55 -4.43 21.89
N LYS A 97 13.05 -5.68 21.97
CA LYS A 97 11.71 -6.09 21.55
C LYS A 97 11.41 -5.82 20.07
N THR A 98 12.43 -5.73 19.22
CA THR A 98 12.25 -5.57 17.77
C THR A 98 12.14 -6.92 17.09
N VAL A 99 11.12 -7.07 16.25
CA VAL A 99 10.91 -8.23 15.37
C VAL A 99 11.02 -7.77 13.92
N ILE A 100 11.77 -8.50 13.11
CA ILE A 100 11.78 -8.34 11.66
C ILE A 100 10.64 -9.18 11.10
N LEU A 101 9.75 -8.58 10.32
CA LEU A 101 8.56 -9.21 9.78
C LEU A 101 8.63 -9.19 8.25
N THR A 102 8.32 -10.32 7.65
CA THR A 102 7.92 -10.38 6.24
C THR A 102 6.61 -11.13 6.13
N ALA A 103 5.77 -10.78 5.16
CA ALA A 103 4.47 -11.42 4.95
C ALA A 103 4.28 -11.74 3.48
N LEU A 104 4.01 -13.01 3.17
CA LEU A 104 3.92 -13.49 1.80
C LEU A 104 2.89 -14.60 1.63
N ASN A 105 2.48 -14.82 0.38
CA ASN A 105 1.67 -15.96 -0.03
C ASN A 105 2.48 -16.91 -0.91
N TRP A 106 1.82 -17.97 -1.39
CA TRP A 106 2.51 -19.07 -2.05
C TRP A 106 3.27 -18.62 -3.31
N ALA A 107 2.73 -17.66 -4.06
CA ALA A 107 3.37 -17.14 -5.28
C ALA A 107 4.77 -16.55 -5.05
N TRP A 108 5.07 -16.09 -3.82
CA TRP A 108 6.38 -15.56 -3.44
C TRP A 108 7.21 -16.57 -2.60
N ALA A 109 6.61 -17.70 -2.24
CA ALA A 109 7.20 -18.72 -1.39
C ALA A 109 7.63 -19.98 -2.16
N GLU A 110 7.34 -20.08 -3.46
CA GLU A 110 7.72 -21.23 -4.28
C GLU A 110 9.24 -21.53 -4.18
N PRO A 111 9.67 -22.79 -4.27
CA PRO A 111 11.09 -23.13 -4.25
C PRO A 111 11.87 -22.43 -5.37
N ASN A 112 13.05 -21.91 -5.02
CA ASN A 112 13.94 -21.12 -5.87
C ASN A 112 13.32 -19.81 -6.35
N THR A 113 12.52 -19.15 -5.51
CA THR A 113 11.91 -17.85 -5.81
C THR A 113 12.32 -16.76 -4.81
N MET A 114 11.50 -15.73 -4.66
CA MET A 114 11.83 -14.49 -3.97
C MET A 114 12.15 -14.70 -2.49
N ILE A 115 11.47 -15.63 -1.80
CA ILE A 115 11.81 -15.93 -0.41
C ILE A 115 13.22 -16.50 -0.26
N ASP A 116 13.68 -17.32 -1.21
CA ASP A 116 15.02 -17.92 -1.14
C ASP A 116 16.09 -16.86 -1.40
N LEU A 117 15.86 -15.95 -2.35
CA LEU A 117 16.73 -14.79 -2.59
C LEU A 117 16.74 -13.82 -1.40
N PHE A 118 15.58 -13.58 -0.79
CA PHE A 118 15.45 -12.75 0.41
C PHE A 118 16.31 -13.33 1.54
N LEU A 119 16.13 -14.60 1.87
CA LEU A 119 16.91 -15.27 2.92
C LEU A 119 18.41 -15.32 2.57
N GLU A 120 18.76 -15.58 1.32
CA GLU A 120 20.16 -15.58 0.88
C GLU A 120 20.80 -14.20 1.05
N SER A 121 20.07 -13.12 0.78
CA SER A 121 20.58 -11.76 0.99
C SER A 121 21.01 -11.53 2.44
N PHE A 122 20.26 -12.05 3.42
CA PHE A 122 20.68 -11.99 4.83
C PHE A 122 21.96 -12.78 5.09
N ARG A 123 22.13 -13.96 4.48
CA ARG A 123 23.31 -14.82 4.69
C ARG A 123 24.59 -14.21 4.13
N ILE A 124 24.51 -13.59 2.95
CA ILE A 124 25.69 -13.02 2.28
C ILE A 124 25.95 -11.56 2.63
N GLY A 125 24.98 -10.87 3.24
CA GLY A 125 25.09 -9.46 3.59
C GLY A 125 26.02 -9.20 4.77
N GLU A 126 26.56 -7.98 4.83
CA GLU A 126 27.51 -7.57 5.88
C GLU A 126 26.78 -7.37 7.21
N GLY A 127 26.97 -8.30 8.15
CA GLY A 127 26.37 -8.25 9.49
C GLY A 127 24.86 -8.53 9.52
N THR A 128 24.30 -9.11 8.46
CA THR A 128 22.86 -9.39 8.37
C THR A 128 22.48 -10.81 8.76
N GLU A 129 23.40 -11.77 8.70
CA GLU A 129 23.11 -13.19 8.96
C GLU A 129 22.51 -13.40 10.36
N GLU A 130 23.05 -12.71 11.36
CA GLU A 130 22.55 -12.74 12.75
C GLU A 130 21.11 -12.24 12.89
N LEU A 131 20.62 -11.42 11.94
CA LEU A 131 19.26 -10.89 11.98
C LEU A 131 18.21 -11.94 11.60
N LEU A 132 18.61 -13.07 10.99
CA LEU A 132 17.70 -14.17 10.68
C LEU A 132 17.04 -14.73 11.94
N GLN A 133 17.73 -14.73 13.09
CA GLN A 133 17.13 -15.15 14.36
C GLN A 133 15.98 -14.22 14.79
N ASN A 134 15.94 -12.98 14.29
CA ASN A 134 14.91 -12.00 14.57
C ASN A 134 13.87 -11.83 13.45
N LEU A 135 13.99 -12.61 12.38
CA LEU A 135 13.01 -12.67 11.30
C LEU A 135 11.86 -13.59 11.69
N LEU A 136 10.63 -13.12 11.55
CA LEU A 136 9.39 -13.90 11.58
C LEU A 136 8.74 -13.81 10.20
N ILE A 137 8.60 -14.96 9.55
CA ILE A 137 7.90 -15.09 8.27
C ILE A 137 6.41 -15.35 8.55
N VAL A 138 5.57 -14.46 8.06
CA VAL A 138 4.12 -14.50 8.21
C VAL A 138 3.50 -15.06 6.95
N ALA A 139 3.02 -16.29 7.03
CA ALA A 139 2.39 -17.00 5.93
C ALA A 139 0.91 -16.63 5.80
N LEU A 140 0.51 -16.19 4.61
CA LEU A 140 -0.88 -15.81 4.30
C LEU A 140 -1.76 -17.00 3.87
N ASP A 141 -1.14 -18.17 3.65
CA ASP A 141 -1.81 -19.42 3.29
C ASP A 141 -1.06 -20.64 3.83
N ALA A 142 -1.69 -21.82 3.78
CA ALA A 142 -1.14 -23.04 4.35
C ALA A 142 0.10 -23.58 3.61
N LYS A 143 0.19 -23.40 2.28
CA LYS A 143 1.36 -23.86 1.51
C LYS A 143 2.59 -23.05 1.89
N THR A 144 2.41 -21.73 1.97
CA THR A 144 3.45 -20.81 2.45
C THR A 144 3.90 -21.14 3.86
N TYR A 145 2.96 -21.48 4.75
CA TYR A 145 3.30 -21.84 6.13
C TYR A 145 4.15 -23.12 6.19
N ASN A 146 3.75 -24.17 5.46
CA ASN A 146 4.53 -25.41 5.40
C ASN A 146 5.93 -25.16 4.82
N ARG A 147 6.02 -24.38 3.75
CA ARG A 147 7.30 -24.01 3.16
C ARG A 147 8.18 -23.21 4.11
N CYS A 148 7.60 -22.27 4.85
CA CYS A 148 8.33 -21.55 5.89
C CYS A 148 8.99 -22.51 6.89
N LEU A 149 8.25 -23.52 7.35
CA LEU A 149 8.77 -24.51 8.31
C LEU A 149 9.95 -25.32 7.77
N GLU A 150 10.10 -25.44 6.45
CA GLU A 150 11.23 -26.12 5.80
C GLU A 150 12.49 -25.24 5.74
N ILE A 151 12.33 -23.92 5.62
CA ILE A 151 13.43 -22.99 5.31
C ILE A 151 13.80 -22.04 6.44
N HIS A 152 12.95 -21.92 7.47
CA HIS A 152 13.11 -20.96 8.54
C HIS A 152 12.50 -21.44 9.87
N HIS A 153 13.04 -20.96 10.99
CA HIS A 153 12.63 -21.40 12.32
C HIS A 153 11.42 -20.66 12.88
N HIS A 154 11.18 -19.43 12.45
CA HIS A 154 10.13 -18.57 12.99
C HIS A 154 9.06 -18.32 11.93
N CYS A 155 7.98 -19.08 12.03
CA CYS A 155 6.86 -19.07 11.10
C CYS A 155 5.56 -18.79 11.84
N TYR A 156 4.69 -17.97 11.25
CA TYR A 156 3.35 -17.73 11.78
C TYR A 156 2.30 -17.78 10.66
N SER A 157 1.23 -18.55 10.86
CA SER A 157 0.11 -18.62 9.92
C SER A 157 -0.92 -17.54 10.25
N LEU A 158 -1.05 -16.55 9.36
CA LEU A 158 -2.05 -15.50 9.50
C LEU A 158 -3.39 -15.99 8.96
N LYS A 159 -4.25 -16.48 9.86
CA LYS A 159 -5.59 -16.96 9.51
C LYS A 159 -6.48 -15.80 9.03
N THR A 160 -6.72 -15.73 7.73
CA THR A 160 -7.71 -14.83 7.14
C THR A 160 -9.06 -15.52 7.00
N ARG A 161 -10.07 -15.09 7.78
CA ARG A 161 -11.42 -15.64 7.67
C ARG A 161 -11.97 -15.45 6.25
N GLY A 162 -12.21 -16.56 5.56
CA GLY A 162 -12.97 -16.63 4.31
C GLY A 162 -12.27 -16.13 3.06
N VAL A 163 -10.93 -16.15 2.99
CA VAL A 163 -10.18 -15.89 1.75
C VAL A 163 -9.02 -16.86 1.61
N ASP A 164 -8.93 -17.47 0.44
CA ASP A 164 -7.77 -18.24 0.01
C ASP A 164 -6.79 -17.30 -0.71
N TYR A 165 -5.64 -17.06 -0.07
CA TYR A 165 -4.55 -16.24 -0.63
C TYR A 165 -3.49 -17.04 -1.38
N SER A 166 -3.68 -18.36 -1.56
CA SER A 166 -2.67 -19.26 -2.12
C SER A 166 -2.31 -19.04 -3.61
N GLY A 167 -3.03 -18.19 -4.33
CA GLY A 167 -2.71 -17.79 -5.70
C GLY A 167 -2.11 -16.39 -5.79
N GLU A 168 -1.42 -16.09 -6.90
CA GLU A 168 -1.05 -14.72 -7.26
C GLU A 168 -2.30 -13.83 -7.21
N LYS A 169 -2.19 -12.69 -6.52
CA LYS A 169 -3.27 -11.71 -6.46
C LYS A 169 -2.91 -10.54 -7.36
N PHE A 170 -3.64 -10.42 -8.46
CA PHE A 170 -3.49 -9.30 -9.38
C PHE A 170 -3.53 -7.98 -8.61
N TYR A 171 -2.55 -7.14 -8.91
CA TYR A 171 -2.40 -5.82 -8.30
C TYR A 171 -3.74 -5.06 -8.32
N MET A 172 -4.12 -4.52 -7.16
CA MET A 172 -5.36 -3.76 -6.92
C MET A 172 -6.69 -4.56 -7.03
N SER A 173 -6.66 -5.89 -7.14
CA SER A 173 -7.86 -6.72 -6.97
C SER A 173 -8.44 -6.62 -5.54
N ASP A 174 -9.73 -6.93 -5.37
CA ASP A 174 -10.37 -6.92 -4.05
C ASP A 174 -9.64 -7.83 -3.04
N ASP A 175 -9.16 -8.99 -3.50
CA ASP A 175 -8.34 -9.89 -2.70
C ASP A 175 -7.01 -9.26 -2.31
N TYR A 176 -6.31 -8.62 -3.25
CA TYR A 176 -5.07 -7.87 -2.98
C TYR A 176 -5.30 -6.77 -1.92
N LEU A 177 -6.35 -5.96 -2.08
CA LEU A 177 -6.69 -4.92 -1.12
C LEU A 177 -6.97 -5.52 0.26
N LYS A 178 -7.76 -6.59 0.34
CA LYS A 178 -8.05 -7.27 1.61
C LYS A 178 -6.79 -7.86 2.24
N MET A 179 -5.87 -8.39 1.44
CA MET A 179 -4.57 -8.91 1.89
C MET A 179 -3.72 -7.80 2.52
N MET A 180 -3.54 -6.68 1.81
CA MET A 180 -2.80 -5.50 2.25
C MET A 180 -3.35 -4.89 3.55
N TRP A 181 -4.68 -4.74 3.64
CA TRP A 181 -5.31 -4.28 4.87
C TRP A 181 -5.17 -5.29 6.02
N THR A 182 -5.23 -6.59 5.75
CA THR A 182 -4.99 -7.63 6.75
C THR A 182 -3.56 -7.56 7.29
N ARG A 183 -2.57 -7.40 6.40
CA ARG A 183 -1.17 -7.17 6.76
C ARG A 183 -1.05 -5.98 7.71
N LEU A 184 -1.62 -4.82 7.37
CA LEU A 184 -1.58 -3.65 8.25
C LEU A 184 -2.23 -3.91 9.62
N GLY A 185 -3.35 -4.62 9.65
CA GLY A 185 -4.03 -5.00 10.89
C GLY A 185 -3.18 -5.91 11.78
N PHE A 186 -2.46 -6.86 11.18
CA PHE A 186 -1.52 -7.73 11.88
C PHE A 186 -0.34 -6.95 12.48
N LEU A 187 0.28 -6.04 11.71
CA LEU A 187 1.33 -5.16 12.22
C LEU A 187 0.83 -4.33 13.41
N GLY A 188 -0.40 -3.81 13.34
CA GLY A 188 -1.03 -3.10 14.46
C GLY A 188 -1.31 -3.98 15.68
N ASP A 189 -1.45 -5.30 15.54
CA ASP A 189 -1.55 -6.24 16.68
C ASP A 189 -0.19 -6.46 17.34
N VAL A 190 0.86 -6.64 16.54
CA VAL A 190 2.24 -6.77 17.02
C VAL A 190 2.67 -5.52 17.81
N LEU A 191 2.38 -4.32 17.31
CA LEU A 191 2.63 -3.07 18.03
C LEU A 191 1.88 -3.02 19.36
N ARG A 192 0.59 -3.41 19.38
CA ARG A 192 -0.23 -3.41 20.61
C ARG A 192 0.32 -4.36 21.68
N ARG A 193 1.03 -5.40 21.27
CA ARG A 193 1.68 -6.38 22.15
C ARG A 193 3.04 -5.89 22.68
N GLY A 194 3.48 -4.69 22.33
CA GLY A 194 4.69 -4.07 22.85
C GLY A 194 5.97 -4.38 22.08
N TYR A 195 5.86 -4.85 20.83
CA TYR A 195 7.01 -5.17 19.97
C TYR A 195 7.22 -4.09 18.91
N ASN A 196 8.47 -3.66 18.74
CA ASN A 196 8.87 -2.84 17.60
C ASN A 196 8.92 -3.71 16.35
N ILE A 197 8.72 -3.10 15.19
CA ILE A 197 8.63 -3.80 13.91
C ILE A 197 9.68 -3.24 12.97
N ILE A 198 10.45 -4.11 12.32
CA ILE A 198 10.97 -3.83 10.98
C ILE A 198 10.19 -4.69 10.01
N PHE A 199 9.42 -4.07 9.11
CA PHE A 199 8.74 -4.79 8.05
C PHE A 199 9.58 -4.74 6.77
N SER A 200 9.67 -5.85 6.05
CA SER A 200 10.31 -5.95 4.74
C SER A 200 9.51 -6.87 3.82
N ASP A 201 9.12 -6.37 2.65
CA ASP A 201 8.68 -7.23 1.56
C ASP A 201 9.86 -8.08 1.06
N THR A 202 9.55 -9.26 0.50
CA THR A 202 10.56 -10.25 0.08
C THR A 202 11.33 -9.85 -1.18
N ASP A 203 10.89 -8.82 -1.88
CA ASP A 203 11.58 -8.23 -3.03
C ASP A 203 12.63 -7.18 -2.63
N ILE A 204 12.93 -7.05 -1.33
CA ILE A 204 13.96 -6.16 -0.77
C ILE A 204 15.13 -6.98 -0.23
N MET A 205 16.33 -6.73 -0.77
CA MET A 205 17.56 -7.42 -0.36
C MET A 205 18.27 -6.72 0.80
N TRP A 206 18.76 -7.49 1.76
CA TRP A 206 19.45 -7.02 2.94
C TRP A 206 20.96 -7.21 2.82
N LEU A 207 21.66 -6.22 2.26
CA LEU A 207 23.10 -6.34 1.98
C LEU A 207 24.01 -5.82 3.11
N ARG A 208 23.44 -5.14 4.11
CA ARG A 208 24.15 -4.66 5.30
C ARG A 208 23.17 -4.46 6.46
N ASN A 209 23.63 -4.70 7.69
CA ASN A 209 22.86 -4.47 8.90
C ASN A 209 22.39 -2.99 9.00
N PRO A 210 21.06 -2.71 9.00
CA PRO A 210 20.56 -1.34 9.03
C PRO A 210 20.39 -0.79 10.45
N MET A 211 20.56 -1.59 11.50
CA MET A 211 20.20 -1.20 12.88
C MET A 211 20.94 0.07 13.33
N GLY A 212 22.21 0.22 12.96
CA GLY A 212 23.00 1.42 13.27
C GLY A 212 22.67 2.66 12.43
N ARG A 213 21.74 2.56 11.47
CA ARG A 213 21.30 3.65 10.58
C ARG A 213 19.88 4.11 10.87
N LEU A 214 19.15 3.40 11.73
CA LEU A 214 17.80 3.79 12.14
C LEU A 214 17.87 5.04 13.03
N GLU A 215 17.03 6.03 12.74
CA GLU A 215 16.88 7.23 13.56
C GLU A 215 16.23 6.88 14.92
N PRO A 216 16.96 7.01 16.05
CA PRO A 216 16.46 6.60 17.36
C PRO A 216 15.23 7.39 17.85
N ASP A 217 15.09 8.65 17.42
CA ASP A 217 14.00 9.53 17.86
C ASP A 217 12.74 9.42 16.99
N ALA A 218 12.77 8.62 15.93
CA ALA A 218 11.65 8.45 15.01
C ALA A 218 10.70 7.32 15.46
N ASP A 219 9.42 7.66 15.63
CA ASP A 219 8.36 6.66 15.89
C ASP A 219 8.13 5.73 14.68
N ILE A 220 8.24 6.28 13.46
CA ILE A 220 8.04 5.59 12.18
C ILE A 220 9.11 6.08 11.21
N GLN A 221 9.82 5.15 10.60
CA GLN A 221 10.69 5.35 9.44
C GLN A 221 10.17 4.47 8.31
N ILE A 222 10.03 5.05 7.12
CA ILE A 222 9.41 4.38 5.97
C ILE A 222 10.14 4.77 4.70
N THR A 223 10.32 3.82 3.78
CA THR A 223 10.92 4.10 2.47
C THR A 223 9.98 4.94 1.59
N SER A 224 10.50 5.42 0.46
CA SER A 224 9.79 6.32 -0.43
C SER A 224 9.91 5.87 -1.88
N ASP A 225 8.78 5.82 -2.60
CA ASP A 225 8.72 5.60 -4.04
C ASP A 225 9.23 6.83 -4.83
N LYS A 226 9.01 8.03 -4.30
CA LYS A 226 9.50 9.29 -4.90
C LYS A 226 10.12 10.20 -3.85
N TYR A 227 11.45 10.18 -3.81
CA TYR A 227 12.25 11.01 -2.92
C TYR A 227 12.54 12.37 -3.53
N ASN A 228 12.31 13.44 -2.79
CA ASN A 228 12.47 14.82 -3.27
C ASN A 228 13.79 15.49 -2.83
N GLY A 229 14.66 14.79 -2.11
CA GLY A 229 15.94 15.32 -1.62
C GLY A 229 15.94 15.72 -0.13
N ASP A 230 14.79 15.85 0.51
CA ASP A 230 14.66 16.08 1.95
C ASP A 230 14.06 14.83 2.63
N PRO A 231 14.80 14.11 3.49
CA PRO A 231 14.32 12.88 4.15
C PRO A 231 13.17 13.12 5.12
N PHE A 232 12.91 14.38 5.47
CA PHE A 232 11.91 14.77 6.44
C PHE A 232 10.65 15.39 5.82
N ASP A 233 10.65 15.61 4.50
CA ASP A 233 9.48 16.15 3.82
C ASP A 233 8.35 15.10 3.76
N MET A 234 7.22 15.45 4.37
CA MET A 234 5.99 14.66 4.35
C MET A 234 5.42 14.47 2.96
N LYS A 235 5.90 15.18 1.93
CA LYS A 235 5.49 15.01 0.53
C LYS A 235 6.13 13.81 -0.15
N ASN A 236 7.23 13.23 0.37
CA ASN A 236 7.83 12.00 -0.16
C ASN A 236 6.80 10.87 -0.26
N GLU A 237 6.58 10.30 -1.44
CA GLU A 237 5.57 9.26 -1.64
C GLU A 237 5.96 7.99 -0.88
N ALA A 238 5.24 7.67 0.20
CA ALA A 238 5.62 6.56 1.07
C ALA A 238 5.51 5.21 0.35
N ASN A 239 6.49 4.34 0.58
CA ASN A 239 6.51 2.95 0.16
C ASN A 239 6.42 2.07 1.43
N THR A 240 5.39 1.23 1.53
CA THR A 240 5.16 0.40 2.73
C THR A 240 5.88 -0.95 2.68
N GLY A 241 6.79 -1.14 1.73
CA GLY A 241 7.57 -2.38 1.56
C GLY A 241 8.73 -2.47 2.54
N TYR A 242 9.25 -1.34 3.04
CA TYR A 242 10.22 -1.35 4.14
C TYR A 242 9.89 -0.26 5.17
N MET A 243 9.71 -0.67 6.42
CA MET A 243 9.34 0.24 7.51
C MET A 243 10.00 -0.17 8.82
N TYR A 244 10.46 0.78 9.62
CA TYR A 244 10.75 0.59 11.04
C TYR A 244 9.73 1.37 11.88
N VAL A 245 9.16 0.71 12.89
CA VAL A 245 8.11 1.28 13.73
C VAL A 245 8.34 0.93 15.19
N CYS A 246 8.43 1.96 16.03
CA CYS A 246 8.51 1.82 17.47
C CYS A 246 7.12 1.54 18.06
N SER A 247 7.02 0.59 18.99
CA SER A 247 5.79 0.35 19.73
C SER A 247 5.63 1.37 20.86
N ASN A 248 4.66 2.26 20.71
CA ASN A 248 4.24 3.20 21.75
C ASN A 248 2.77 3.60 21.52
N GLU A 249 2.21 4.36 22.45
CA GLU A 249 0.79 4.76 22.39
C GLU A 249 0.44 5.52 21.10
N ARG A 250 1.37 6.34 20.58
CA ARG A 250 1.17 7.13 19.35
C ARG A 250 1.08 6.22 18.13
N THR A 251 2.03 5.30 17.95
CA THR A 251 2.05 4.38 16.80
C THR A 251 0.92 3.35 16.86
N ILE A 252 0.58 2.84 18.05
CA ILE A 252 -0.57 1.95 18.25
C ILE A 252 -1.88 2.67 17.87
N GLY A 253 -2.05 3.91 18.34
CA GLY A 253 -3.20 4.75 17.99
C GLY A 253 -3.25 5.03 16.48
N PHE A 254 -2.11 5.35 15.88
CA PHE A 254 -2.02 5.61 14.45
C PHE A 254 -2.34 4.39 13.58
N TYR A 255 -1.75 3.23 13.84
CA TYR A 255 -2.04 2.01 13.08
C TYR A 255 -3.52 1.62 13.15
N ARG A 256 -4.16 1.83 14.32
CA ARG A 256 -5.62 1.67 14.46
C ARG A 256 -6.38 2.65 13.56
N TYR A 257 -6.01 3.93 13.58
CA TYR A 257 -6.64 4.96 12.74
C TYR A 257 -6.46 4.68 11.24
N TRP A 258 -5.24 4.33 10.83
CA TRP A 258 -4.90 3.98 9.46
C TRP A 258 -5.69 2.76 8.98
N TYR A 259 -5.73 1.68 9.77
CA TYR A 259 -6.53 0.49 9.45
C TYR A 259 -8.02 0.82 9.31
N LEU A 260 -8.61 1.59 10.23
CA LEU A 260 -10.03 1.97 10.16
C LEU A 260 -10.36 2.89 8.98
N SER A 261 -9.39 3.67 8.50
CA SER A 261 -9.56 4.60 7.38
C SER A 261 -9.91 3.92 6.05
N ARG A 262 -9.63 2.61 5.89
CA ARG A 262 -10.07 1.84 4.71
C ARG A 262 -11.57 1.96 4.41
N ARG A 263 -12.40 2.20 5.43
CA ARG A 263 -13.84 2.39 5.29
C ARG A 263 -14.22 3.69 4.60
N LEU A 264 -13.34 4.69 4.67
CA LEU A 264 -13.52 6.01 4.04
C LEU A 264 -12.92 6.05 2.63
N PHE A 265 -12.03 5.11 2.31
CA PHE A 265 -11.29 5.06 1.05
C PHE A 265 -11.44 3.68 0.37
N PRO A 266 -12.66 3.30 -0.04
CA PRO A 266 -12.87 2.05 -0.76
C PRO A 266 -12.05 2.03 -2.07
N GLY A 267 -11.51 0.87 -2.43
CA GLY A 267 -10.68 0.69 -3.63
C GLY A 267 -9.25 1.19 -3.52
N LYS A 268 -8.82 1.72 -2.37
CA LYS A 268 -7.42 2.13 -2.12
C LYS A 268 -6.68 1.12 -1.25
N LYS A 269 -5.41 0.87 -1.59
CA LYS A 269 -4.51 0.11 -0.71
C LYS A 269 -4.06 0.98 0.47
N GLU A 270 -3.52 0.35 1.50
CA GLU A 270 -3.03 1.00 2.71
C GLU A 270 -1.99 2.07 2.43
N GLN A 271 -1.06 1.84 1.49
CA GLN A 271 -0.02 2.82 1.12
C GLN A 271 -0.63 4.11 0.53
N ASP A 272 -1.65 3.99 -0.32
CA ASP A 272 -2.32 5.15 -0.90
C ASP A 272 -3.04 5.95 0.19
N VAL A 273 -3.69 5.23 1.12
CA VAL A 273 -4.35 5.87 2.25
C VAL A 273 -3.33 6.54 3.17
N LEU A 274 -2.17 5.94 3.42
CA LEU A 274 -1.09 6.59 4.18
C LEU A 274 -0.68 7.91 3.55
N ASN A 275 -0.50 7.94 2.23
CA ASN A 275 -0.13 9.15 1.51
C ASN A 275 -1.18 10.26 1.60
N ILE A 276 -2.46 9.92 1.83
CA ILE A 276 -3.53 10.88 2.13
C ILE A 276 -3.47 11.32 3.60
N LEU A 277 -3.39 10.37 4.53
CA LEU A 277 -3.44 10.63 5.97
C LEU A 277 -2.26 11.46 6.45
N LYS A 278 -1.07 11.24 5.90
CA LYS A 278 0.15 11.97 6.27
C LYS A 278 0.08 13.48 5.98
N LEU A 279 -0.81 13.89 5.07
CA LEU A 279 -1.05 15.30 4.71
C LEU A 279 -2.28 15.88 5.41
N SER A 280 -3.05 15.05 6.12
CA SER A 280 -4.22 15.49 6.88
C SER A 280 -3.80 16.18 8.19
N GLN A 281 -4.63 17.10 8.67
CA GLN A 281 -4.38 17.79 9.93
C GLN A 281 -4.26 16.78 11.08
N GLY A 282 -3.18 16.86 11.86
CA GLY A 282 -2.89 15.93 12.97
C GLY A 282 -1.69 15.01 12.75
N PHE A 283 -1.14 14.93 11.52
CA PHE A 283 0.08 14.19 11.22
C PHE A 283 1.37 15.04 11.29
N SER A 284 1.24 16.29 11.75
CA SER A 284 2.37 17.22 11.87
C SER A 284 3.34 16.76 12.96
N ARG A 285 4.64 16.77 12.63
CA ARG A 285 5.75 16.61 13.59
C ARG A 285 5.50 17.52 14.80
N ARG A 286 5.66 16.95 16.00
CA ARG A 286 5.95 17.72 17.22
C ARG A 286 7.45 17.74 17.40
#